data_AF-A0A091BWF4-F1
#
_entry.id   AF-A0A091BWF4-F1
#
_cell.length_a   1.000
_cell.length_b   1.000
_cell.length_c   1.000
_cell.angle_alpha   90.00
_cell.angle_beta   90.00
_cell.angle_gamma   90.00
#
_symmetry.space_group_name_H-M   'P 1'
#
loop_
_entity.id
_entity.type
_entity.pdbx_description
1 polymer ?
#
loop_
_entity_poly.entity_id
_entity_poly.type
_entity_poly.pdbx_seq_one_letter_code
_entity_poly.pdbx_strand_id
1 'polypeptide(L)'
;MPLSQHLEDTYRVSERLWELWLNKGQRKLVIDSLSSPTEERAKQLVQFLAAVHDMAKATPAFQIKKGFANSADLDIQLLERLERSGFNGITKLKLPSPNKSPHALAGETLLSWYGVNEDVHSIISGHHGKPVDRKKEYEQQSSYLENYFQEESSNSPIYQKWQKVQYEIFQWALQSSGFAHISDLPNITQPGQVILSGLLIMSDWIASNEEFFPIIDYR
;
A
#
# COMPACT_ATOMS: atom_id res chain seq x y z
N MET A 1 3.08 -11.50 9.63
CA MET A 1 3.33 -10.18 10.26
C MET A 1 2.09 -9.29 10.13
N PRO A 2 1.68 -8.55 11.18
CA PRO A 2 0.62 -7.55 11.08
C PRO A 2 0.94 -6.47 10.04
N LEU A 3 -0.06 -6.01 9.28
CA LEU A 3 0.15 -5.04 8.20
C LEU A 3 0.75 -3.72 8.71
N SER A 4 0.24 -3.17 9.81
CA SER A 4 0.74 -1.92 10.38
C SER A 4 2.24 -1.97 10.70
N GLN A 5 2.70 -3.09 11.25
CA GLN A 5 4.12 -3.32 11.54
C GLN A 5 4.94 -3.30 10.25
N HIS A 6 4.50 -4.04 9.23
CA HIS A 6 5.20 -4.10 7.95
C HIS A 6 5.30 -2.72 7.28
N LEU A 7 4.22 -1.93 7.28
CA LEU A 7 4.24 -0.60 6.69
C LEU A 7 5.18 0.35 7.44
N GLU A 8 5.20 0.30 8.77
CA GLU A 8 6.13 1.07 9.61
C GLU A 8 7.60 0.66 9.36
N ASP A 9 7.86 -0.64 9.24
CA ASP A 9 9.20 -1.18 8.97
C ASP A 9 9.68 -0.74 7.59
N THR A 10 8.87 -0.90 6.54
CA THR A 10 9.20 -0.45 5.18
C THR A 10 9.39 1.07 5.13
N TYR A 11 8.57 1.84 5.85
CA TYR A 11 8.73 3.30 6.01
C TYR A 11 10.11 3.65 6.60
N ARG A 12 10.51 3.02 7.71
CA ARG A 12 11.79 3.28 8.38
C ARG A 12 12.98 2.82 7.56
N VAL A 13 12.88 1.68 6.89
CA VAL A 13 13.92 1.19 5.97
C VAL A 13 14.11 2.18 4.82
N SER A 14 13.02 2.69 4.23
CA SER A 14 13.09 3.64 3.11
C SER A 14 13.82 4.93 3.50
N GLU A 15 13.59 5.43 4.72
CA GLU A 15 14.30 6.56 5.30
C GLU A 15 15.80 6.28 5.38
N ARG A 16 16.19 5.12 5.91
CA ARG A 16 17.61 4.74 6.04
C ARG A 16 18.29 4.53 4.69
N LEU A 17 17.60 3.95 3.71
CA LEU A 17 18.16 3.82 2.37
C LEU A 17 18.36 5.19 1.71
N TRP A 18 17.44 6.14 1.90
CA TRP A 18 17.62 7.51 1.42
C TRP A 18 18.85 8.19 2.04
N GLU A 19 18.99 8.11 3.37
CA GLU A 19 20.04 8.80 4.12
C GLU A 19 21.42 8.17 3.94
N LEU A 20 21.49 6.83 3.96
CA LEU A 20 22.74 6.09 4.14
C LEU A 20 23.17 5.29 2.90
N TRP A 21 22.24 4.91 2.03
CA TRP A 21 22.55 4.06 0.87
C TRP A 21 22.67 4.84 -0.44
N LEU A 22 21.72 5.75 -0.71
CA LEU A 22 21.79 6.56 -1.93
C LEU A 22 22.99 7.50 -1.89
N ASN A 23 23.71 7.58 -3.01
CA ASN A 23 24.76 8.59 -3.17
C ASN A 23 24.15 9.95 -3.53
N LYS A 24 24.96 11.02 -3.42
CA LYS A 24 24.53 12.40 -3.70
C LYS A 24 23.97 12.58 -5.12
N GLY A 25 24.52 11.88 -6.11
CA GLY A 25 24.04 11.93 -7.48
C GLY A 25 22.66 11.30 -7.64
N GLN A 26 22.43 10.13 -7.04
CA GLN A 26 21.13 9.46 -7.04
C GLN A 26 20.06 10.29 -6.32
N ARG A 27 20.37 10.84 -5.14
CA ARG A 27 19.46 11.76 -4.44
C ARG A 27 19.15 12.99 -5.30
N LYS A 28 20.16 13.58 -5.93
CA LYS A 28 19.97 14.74 -6.83
C LYS A 28 19.04 14.41 -8.01
N LEU A 29 19.18 13.24 -8.63
CA LEU A 29 18.27 12.81 -9.70
C LEU A 29 16.81 12.74 -9.23
N VAL A 30 16.56 12.22 -8.03
CA VAL A 30 15.21 12.19 -7.45
C VAL A 30 14.72 13.60 -7.14
N ILE A 31 15.54 14.44 -6.48
CA ILE A 31 15.18 15.82 -6.12
C ILE A 31 14.82 16.63 -7.37
N ASP A 32 15.68 16.59 -8.40
CA ASP A 32 15.49 17.33 -9.65
C ASP A 32 14.28 16.81 -10.46
N SER A 33 13.76 15.61 -10.15
CA SER A 33 12.59 15.03 -10.79
C SER A 33 11.25 15.55 -10.25
N LEU A 34 11.28 16.27 -9.12
CA LEU A 34 10.07 16.75 -8.43
C LEU A 34 9.64 18.13 -8.91
N SER A 35 8.33 18.37 -8.91
CA SER A 35 7.76 19.72 -9.08
C SER A 35 8.16 20.70 -7.97
N SER A 36 8.47 20.20 -6.77
CA SER A 36 8.96 20.98 -5.61
C SER A 36 10.33 20.43 -5.15
N PRO A 37 11.42 20.79 -5.86
CA PRO A 37 12.72 20.13 -5.72
C PRO A 37 13.46 20.56 -4.45
N THR A 38 13.33 19.76 -3.38
CA THR A 38 14.13 19.86 -2.15
C THR A 38 14.49 18.47 -1.63
N GLU A 39 15.57 18.35 -0.86
CA GLU A 39 15.99 17.07 -0.28
C GLU A 39 14.95 16.56 0.72
N GLU A 40 14.35 17.47 1.49
CA GLU A 40 13.28 17.17 2.43
C GLU A 40 12.04 16.62 1.72
N ARG A 41 11.55 17.28 0.65
CA ARG A 41 10.38 16.79 -0.09
C ARG A 41 10.63 15.44 -0.75
N ALA A 42 11.83 15.20 -1.27
CA ALA A 42 12.18 13.91 -1.85
C ALA A 42 12.20 12.80 -0.80
N LYS A 43 12.79 13.05 0.37
CA LYS A 43 12.76 12.12 1.50
C LYS A 43 11.33 11.81 1.97
N GLN A 44 10.51 12.84 2.12
CA GLN A 44 9.10 12.70 2.52
C GLN A 44 8.30 11.84 1.52
N LEU A 45 8.52 12.05 0.22
CA LEU A 45 7.87 11.25 -0.82
C LEU A 45 8.31 9.78 -0.80
N VAL A 46 9.61 9.52 -0.59
CA VAL A 46 10.14 8.14 -0.42
C VAL A 46 9.45 7.44 0.75
N GLN A 47 9.36 8.13 1.88
CA GLN A 47 8.67 7.66 3.08
C GLN A 47 7.18 7.39 2.81
N PHE A 48 6.51 8.29 2.10
CA PHE A 48 5.08 8.15 1.78
C PHE A 48 4.82 6.92 0.92
N LEU A 49 5.59 6.74 -0.16
CA LEU A 49 5.50 5.58 -1.05
C LEU A 49 5.68 4.27 -0.27
N ALA A 50 6.66 4.22 0.62
CA ALA A 50 6.91 3.08 1.50
C ALA A 50 5.76 2.81 2.47
N ALA A 51 5.16 3.85 3.07
CA ALA A 51 4.05 3.70 4.01
C ALA A 51 2.74 3.23 3.35
N VAL A 52 2.54 3.48 2.05
CA VAL A 52 1.31 3.08 1.35
C VAL A 52 1.45 1.83 0.47
N HIS A 53 2.67 1.31 0.25
CA HIS A 53 2.94 0.30 -0.77
C HIS A 53 2.03 -0.93 -0.70
N ASP A 54 1.72 -1.35 0.53
CA ASP A 54 0.91 -2.53 0.82
C ASP A 54 -0.41 -2.20 1.51
N MET A 55 -0.86 -0.95 1.49
CA MET A 55 -2.10 -0.54 2.15
C MET A 55 -3.31 -1.39 1.70
N ALA A 56 -3.32 -1.85 0.45
CA ALA A 56 -4.38 -2.68 -0.11
C ALA A 56 -4.35 -4.14 0.37
N LYS A 57 -3.38 -4.54 1.19
CA LYS A 57 -3.51 -5.74 2.02
C LYS A 57 -4.66 -5.59 3.02
N ALA A 58 -5.08 -4.37 3.38
CA ALA A 58 -6.30 -4.09 4.15
C ALA A 58 -7.58 -4.09 3.28
N THR A 59 -7.69 -5.06 2.38
CA THR A 59 -8.91 -5.30 1.58
C THR A 59 -9.45 -6.70 1.85
N PRO A 60 -10.77 -6.94 1.75
CA PRO A 60 -11.34 -8.26 1.94
C PRO A 60 -10.76 -9.27 0.94
N ALA A 61 -10.54 -8.89 -0.33
CA ALA A 61 -9.93 -9.78 -1.32
C ALA A 61 -8.52 -10.25 -0.95
N PHE A 62 -7.76 -9.46 -0.19
CA PHE A 62 -6.47 -9.89 0.33
C PHE A 62 -6.62 -10.69 1.63
N GLN A 63 -7.44 -10.22 2.57
CA GLN A 63 -7.58 -10.82 3.90
C GLN A 63 -8.18 -12.24 3.87
N ILE A 64 -8.97 -12.60 2.85
CA ILE A 64 -9.49 -13.97 2.69
C ILE A 64 -8.52 -14.94 2.00
N LYS A 65 -7.33 -14.48 1.59
CA LYS A 65 -6.34 -15.36 0.98
C LYS A 65 -5.79 -16.32 2.03
N LYS A 66 -5.53 -17.56 1.60
CA LYS A 66 -4.84 -18.55 2.43
C LYS A 66 -3.41 -18.10 2.69
N GLY A 67 -2.95 -18.24 3.93
CA GLY A 67 -1.56 -17.95 4.28
C GLY A 67 -0.58 -18.88 3.56
N PHE A 68 0.65 -18.40 3.34
CA PHE A 68 1.72 -19.18 2.68
C PHE A 68 2.08 -20.48 3.41
N ALA A 69 1.97 -20.48 4.75
CA ALA A 69 2.18 -21.66 5.59
C ALA A 69 1.03 -22.70 5.46
N ASN A 70 -0.05 -22.37 4.76
CA ASN A 70 -1.25 -23.20 4.59
C ASN A 70 -1.84 -23.74 5.91
N SER A 71 -1.71 -22.98 7.01
CA SER A 71 -2.33 -23.32 8.27
C SER A 71 -3.80 -22.91 8.26
N ALA A 72 -4.69 -23.87 7.98
CA ALA A 72 -6.13 -23.62 7.94
C ALA A 72 -6.65 -23.07 9.27
N ASP A 73 -6.13 -23.55 10.40
CA ASP A 73 -6.54 -23.07 11.74
C ASP A 73 -6.14 -21.61 11.97
N LEU A 74 -4.97 -21.18 11.47
CA LEU A 74 -4.55 -19.79 11.56
C LEU A 74 -5.41 -18.89 10.65
N ASP A 75 -5.66 -19.33 9.41
CA ASP A 75 -6.50 -18.58 8.48
C ASP A 75 -7.92 -18.37 9.06
N ILE A 76 -8.51 -19.41 9.66
CA ILE A 76 -9.80 -19.31 10.36
C ILE A 76 -9.72 -18.31 11.52
N GLN A 77 -8.70 -18.41 12.36
CA GLN A 77 -8.53 -17.50 13.50
C GLN A 77 -8.40 -16.03 13.07
N LEU A 78 -7.68 -15.74 11.98
CA LEU A 78 -7.55 -14.39 11.44
C LEU A 78 -8.89 -13.84 10.95
N LEU A 79 -9.65 -14.65 10.21
CA LEU A 79 -10.99 -14.25 9.75
C LEU A 79 -11.97 -14.07 10.91
N GLU A 80 -11.94 -14.94 11.92
CA GLU A 80 -12.76 -14.78 13.13
C GLU A 80 -12.40 -13.50 13.90
N ARG A 81 -11.12 -13.11 13.97
CA ARG A 81 -10.71 -11.84 14.57
C ARG A 81 -11.30 -10.65 13.82
N LEU A 82 -11.33 -10.68 12.49
CA LEU A 82 -11.98 -9.64 11.68
C LEU A 82 -13.50 -9.61 11.90
N GLU A 83 -14.15 -10.78 11.89
CA GLU A 83 -15.57 -10.92 12.17
C GLU A 83 -15.94 -10.33 13.54
N ARG A 84 -15.21 -10.71 14.60
CA ARG A 84 -15.39 -10.17 15.97
C ARG A 84 -15.12 -8.67 16.06
N SER A 85 -14.23 -8.16 15.20
CA SER A 85 -13.97 -6.72 15.09
C SER A 85 -15.07 -5.99 14.32
N GLY A 86 -16.08 -6.69 13.80
CA GLY A 86 -17.28 -6.17 13.16
C GLY A 86 -17.23 -6.10 11.64
N PHE A 87 -16.34 -6.87 10.99
CA PHE A 87 -16.39 -7.14 9.55
C PHE A 87 -17.33 -8.34 9.31
N ASN A 88 -18.62 -8.15 9.63
CA ASN A 88 -19.60 -9.24 9.67
C ASN A 88 -19.73 -9.94 8.31
N GLY A 89 -19.77 -11.27 8.28
CA GLY A 89 -19.88 -12.09 7.08
C GLY A 89 -18.55 -12.44 6.42
N ILE A 90 -17.42 -11.87 6.86
CA ILE A 90 -16.11 -12.11 6.22
C ILE A 90 -15.68 -13.57 6.29
N THR A 91 -16.01 -14.28 7.37
CA THR A 91 -15.68 -15.71 7.56
C THR A 91 -16.33 -16.63 6.52
N LYS A 92 -17.43 -16.19 5.90
CA LYS A 92 -18.19 -16.94 4.88
C LYS A 92 -18.13 -16.27 3.51
N LEU A 93 -17.37 -15.19 3.38
CA LEU A 93 -17.32 -14.38 2.17
C LEU A 93 -16.76 -15.19 1.01
N LYS A 94 -17.48 -15.14 -0.12
CA LYS A 94 -17.05 -15.72 -1.39
C LYS A 94 -17.14 -14.65 -2.47
N LEU A 95 -16.01 -14.03 -2.77
CA LEU A 95 -15.92 -13.02 -3.80
C LEU A 95 -16.03 -13.68 -5.19
N PRO A 96 -16.80 -13.12 -6.14
CA PRO A 96 -16.93 -13.68 -7.49
C PRO A 96 -15.62 -13.60 -8.30
N SER A 97 -14.77 -12.61 -8.01
CA SER A 97 -13.57 -12.31 -8.80
C SER A 97 -12.41 -11.75 -7.96
N PRO A 98 -11.97 -12.43 -6.89
CA PRO A 98 -10.93 -11.93 -5.97
C PRO A 98 -9.57 -11.72 -6.67
N ASN A 99 -9.31 -12.48 -7.75
CA ASN A 99 -8.07 -12.39 -8.51
C ASN A 99 -8.02 -11.18 -9.47
N LYS A 100 -9.11 -10.42 -9.63
CA LYS A 100 -9.16 -9.22 -10.48
C LYS A 100 -8.60 -7.97 -9.80
N SER A 101 -8.34 -8.04 -8.50
CA SER A 101 -7.79 -6.93 -7.71
C SER A 101 -6.56 -7.40 -6.92
N PRO A 102 -5.45 -7.80 -7.58
CA PRO A 102 -4.21 -8.10 -6.86
C PRO A 102 -3.77 -6.86 -6.07
N HIS A 103 -3.22 -7.07 -4.87
CA HIS A 103 -3.01 -5.98 -3.89
C HIS A 103 -2.22 -4.78 -4.46
N ALA A 104 -1.22 -4.99 -5.31
CA ALA A 104 -0.50 -3.89 -5.95
C ALA A 104 -1.41 -3.01 -6.84
N LEU A 105 -2.30 -3.63 -7.63
CA LEU A 105 -3.30 -2.91 -8.42
C LEU A 105 -4.37 -2.28 -7.53
N ALA A 106 -4.78 -2.97 -6.47
CA ALA A 106 -5.74 -2.44 -5.51
C ALA A 106 -5.19 -1.24 -4.74
N GLY A 107 -3.88 -1.21 -4.44
CA GLY A 107 -3.20 -0.10 -3.80
C GLY A 107 -3.16 1.12 -4.71
N GLU A 108 -2.73 0.93 -5.97
CA GLU A 108 -2.82 1.96 -7.00
C GLU A 108 -4.25 2.51 -7.14
N THR A 109 -5.25 1.62 -7.13
CA THR A 109 -6.66 1.99 -7.26
C THR A 109 -7.16 2.84 -6.10
N LEU A 110 -6.89 2.41 -4.86
CA LEU A 110 -7.29 3.17 -3.66
C LEU A 110 -6.68 4.57 -3.64
N LEU A 111 -5.38 4.68 -3.93
CA LEU A 111 -4.69 5.97 -3.97
C LEU A 111 -5.28 6.89 -5.03
N SER A 112 -5.62 6.34 -6.20
CA SER A 112 -6.23 7.13 -7.24
C SER A 112 -7.66 7.57 -6.89
N TRP A 113 -8.46 6.72 -6.25
CA TRP A 113 -9.78 7.11 -5.70
C TRP A 113 -9.68 8.19 -4.63
N TYR A 114 -8.58 8.23 -3.88
CA TYR A 114 -8.30 9.31 -2.93
C TYR A 114 -7.81 10.60 -3.61
N GLY A 115 -7.45 10.55 -4.90
CA GLY A 115 -7.01 11.72 -5.67
C GLY A 115 -5.48 11.93 -5.66
N VAL A 116 -4.70 10.90 -5.32
CA VAL A 116 -3.25 10.92 -5.55
C VAL A 116 -2.98 10.96 -7.06
N ASN A 117 -1.97 11.72 -7.49
CA ASN A 117 -1.64 11.85 -8.90
C ASN A 117 -1.07 10.53 -9.49
N GLU A 118 -1.26 10.33 -10.80
CA GLU A 118 -0.89 9.12 -11.53
C GLU A 118 0.61 8.79 -11.46
N ASP A 119 1.45 9.82 -11.51
CA ASP A 119 2.90 9.71 -11.37
C ASP A 119 3.36 9.15 -10.01
N VAL A 120 2.55 9.31 -8.96
CA VAL A 120 2.83 8.77 -7.63
C VAL A 120 2.20 7.38 -7.46
N HIS A 121 0.91 7.21 -7.78
CA HIS A 121 0.23 5.94 -7.51
C HIS A 121 0.67 4.79 -8.43
N SER A 122 1.15 5.09 -9.65
CA SER A 122 1.66 4.07 -10.57
C SER A 122 2.95 3.39 -10.08
N ILE A 123 3.72 4.06 -9.21
CA ILE A 123 4.89 3.45 -8.54
C ILE A 123 4.44 2.26 -7.67
N ILE A 124 3.25 2.34 -7.08
CA ILE A 124 2.72 1.31 -6.18
C ILE A 124 2.32 0.05 -6.97
N SER A 125 1.83 0.13 -8.20
CA SER A 125 1.55 -1.11 -8.94
C SER A 125 2.80 -1.80 -9.48
N GLY A 126 3.91 -1.07 -9.58
CA GLY A 126 5.20 -1.51 -10.09
C GLY A 126 6.10 -2.26 -9.09
N HIS A 127 5.83 -2.21 -7.78
CA HIS A 127 6.77 -2.76 -6.78
C HIS A 127 6.91 -4.30 -6.79
N HIS A 128 6.09 -5.02 -7.55
CA HIS A 128 6.29 -6.46 -7.84
C HIS A 128 6.95 -6.72 -9.21
N GLY A 129 7.59 -5.72 -9.82
CA GLY A 129 8.46 -5.89 -11.00
C GLY A 129 7.75 -6.03 -12.35
N LYS A 130 6.45 -5.69 -12.44
CA LYS A 130 5.69 -5.70 -13.71
C LYS A 130 5.02 -4.33 -13.97
N PRO A 131 5.71 -3.39 -14.65
CA PRO A 131 5.04 -2.24 -15.24
C PRO A 131 4.21 -2.74 -16.42
N VAL A 132 2.93 -2.98 -16.19
CA VAL A 132 1.98 -3.34 -17.25
C VAL A 132 1.15 -2.08 -17.49
N ASP A 133 0.90 -1.76 -18.76
CA ASP A 133 -0.06 -0.75 -19.19
C ASP A 133 -1.47 -1.18 -18.73
N ARG A 134 -1.74 -0.91 -17.45
CA ARG A 134 -2.89 -1.38 -16.69
C ARG A 134 -3.98 -0.33 -16.64
N LYS A 135 -3.91 0.73 -17.44
CA LYS A 135 -4.94 1.77 -17.44
C LYS A 135 -6.34 1.19 -17.59
N LYS A 136 -6.52 0.22 -18.50
CA LYS A 136 -7.78 -0.54 -18.63
C LYS A 136 -8.15 -1.39 -17.41
N GLU A 137 -7.17 -2.06 -16.78
CA GLU A 137 -7.42 -2.90 -15.61
C GLU A 137 -7.79 -2.07 -14.38
N TYR A 138 -7.12 -0.92 -14.22
CA TYR A 138 -7.35 0.10 -13.21
C TYR A 138 -8.74 0.77 -13.41
N GLU A 139 -9.08 1.21 -14.62
CA GLU A 139 -10.38 1.82 -14.94
C GLU A 139 -11.57 0.88 -14.68
N GLN A 140 -11.33 -0.44 -14.71
CA GLN A 140 -12.35 -1.45 -14.47
C GLN A 140 -12.53 -1.81 -12.99
N GLN A 141 -11.70 -1.29 -12.07
CA GLN A 141 -11.74 -1.71 -10.67
C GLN A 141 -13.02 -1.31 -9.93
N SER A 142 -13.73 -0.28 -10.42
CA SER A 142 -15.06 0.09 -9.92
C SER A 142 -16.12 -1.00 -10.15
N SER A 143 -15.87 -1.97 -11.03
CA SER A 143 -16.72 -3.16 -11.21
C SER A 143 -16.47 -4.27 -10.19
N TYR A 144 -15.49 -4.10 -9.28
CA TYR A 144 -15.11 -5.10 -8.30
C TYR A 144 -15.13 -4.54 -6.87
N LEU A 145 -16.09 -3.67 -6.54
CA LEU A 145 -16.15 -2.99 -5.23
C LEU A 145 -16.16 -3.97 -4.04
N GLU A 146 -16.76 -5.15 -4.18
CA GLU A 146 -16.74 -6.19 -3.14
C GLU A 146 -15.31 -6.64 -2.79
N ASN A 147 -14.36 -6.59 -3.74
CA ASN A 147 -12.96 -6.90 -3.47
C ASN A 147 -12.30 -5.89 -2.52
N TYR A 148 -12.79 -4.65 -2.49
CA TYR A 148 -12.27 -3.55 -1.67
C TYR A 148 -13.06 -3.35 -0.38
N PHE A 149 -14.37 -3.58 -0.42
CA PHE A 149 -15.30 -3.16 0.63
C PHE A 149 -16.28 -4.24 1.09
N GLN A 150 -16.13 -5.48 0.59
CA GLN A 150 -16.93 -6.67 0.90
C GLN A 150 -18.38 -6.63 0.38
N GLU A 151 -18.95 -5.44 0.24
CA GLU A 151 -20.26 -5.19 -0.35
C GLU A 151 -20.16 -4.04 -1.37
N GLU A 152 -21.09 -3.96 -2.30
CA GLU A 152 -21.09 -2.89 -3.32
C GLU A 152 -21.70 -1.58 -2.82
N SER A 153 -22.66 -1.65 -1.89
CA SER A 153 -23.39 -0.47 -1.43
C SER A 153 -22.56 0.38 -0.48
N SER A 154 -22.27 1.63 -0.85
CA SER A 154 -21.57 2.59 0.01
C SER A 154 -22.34 3.00 1.27
N ASN A 155 -23.64 2.69 1.34
CA ASN A 155 -24.47 2.87 2.53
C ASN A 155 -24.33 1.71 3.53
N SER A 156 -23.67 0.62 3.15
CA SER A 156 -23.44 -0.50 4.04
C SER A 156 -22.48 -0.12 5.17
N PRO A 157 -22.80 -0.46 6.43
CA PRO A 157 -21.87 -0.31 7.54
C PRO A 157 -20.56 -1.07 7.34
N ILE A 158 -20.59 -2.22 6.64
CA ILE A 158 -19.40 -3.03 6.35
C ILE A 158 -18.53 -2.31 5.32
N TYR A 159 -19.13 -1.77 4.26
CA TYR A 159 -18.44 -0.97 3.26
C TYR A 159 -17.70 0.20 3.93
N GLN A 160 -18.43 0.98 4.73
CA GLN A 160 -17.91 2.17 5.39
C GLN A 160 -16.79 1.83 6.37
N LYS A 161 -16.85 0.66 7.01
CA LYS A 161 -15.80 0.19 7.92
C LYS A 161 -14.51 -0.14 7.18
N TRP A 162 -14.57 -0.86 6.05
CA TRP A 162 -13.41 -1.11 5.20
C TRP A 162 -12.81 0.19 4.68
N GLN A 163 -13.66 1.06 4.13
CA GLN A 163 -13.27 2.37 3.64
C GLN A 163 -12.56 3.18 4.73
N LYS A 164 -13.10 3.17 5.96
CA LYS A 164 -12.50 3.86 7.10
C LYS A 164 -11.11 3.33 7.43
N VAL A 165 -10.93 2.01 7.59
CA VAL A 165 -9.63 1.43 7.94
C VAL A 165 -8.58 1.70 6.86
N GLN A 166 -8.95 1.57 5.59
CA GLN A 166 -8.07 1.86 4.46
C GLN A 166 -7.66 3.35 4.43
N TYR A 167 -8.63 4.24 4.67
CA TYR A 167 -8.37 5.68 4.72
C TYR A 167 -7.54 6.07 5.95
N GLU A 168 -7.71 5.42 7.09
CA GLU A 168 -6.87 5.62 8.28
C GLU A 168 -5.40 5.28 8.02
N ILE A 169 -5.13 4.16 7.32
CA ILE A 169 -3.76 3.81 6.89
C ILE A 169 -3.19 4.89 5.96
N PHE A 170 -3.98 5.35 4.98
CA PHE A 170 -3.56 6.40 4.06
C PHE A 170 -3.30 7.74 4.77
N GLN A 171 -4.14 8.12 5.72
CA GLN A 171 -3.96 9.34 6.53
C GLN A 171 -2.72 9.25 7.42
N TRP A 172 -2.49 8.09 8.05
CA TRP A 172 -1.25 7.85 8.80
C TRP A 172 -0.02 8.00 7.91
N ALA A 173 -0.05 7.46 6.69
CA ALA A 173 1.05 7.58 5.75
C ALA A 173 1.32 9.04 5.34
N LEU A 174 0.28 9.81 5.00
CA LEU A 174 0.41 11.25 4.70
C LEU A 174 1.03 12.02 5.86
N GLN A 175 0.44 11.88 7.06
CA GLN A 175 0.85 12.64 8.25
C GLN A 175 2.26 12.28 8.69
N SER A 176 2.60 10.99 8.72
CA SER A 176 3.92 10.52 9.14
C SER A 176 5.01 10.99 8.16
N SER A 177 4.69 11.07 6.86
CA SER A 177 5.57 11.62 5.84
C SER A 177 5.57 13.14 5.75
N GLY A 178 4.83 13.85 6.61
CA GLY A 178 4.83 15.32 6.67
C GLY A 178 4.04 16.00 5.54
N PHE A 179 3.06 15.32 4.95
CA PHE A 179 2.07 15.91 4.04
C PHE A 179 0.75 16.14 4.80
N ALA A 180 0.26 17.38 4.81
CA ALA A 180 -1.01 17.71 5.47
C ALA A 180 -2.20 17.38 4.57
N HIS A 181 -2.02 17.56 3.26
CA HIS A 181 -3.03 17.33 2.24
C HIS A 181 -2.45 16.56 1.05
N ILE A 182 -3.33 15.92 0.29
CA ILE A 182 -2.98 15.19 -0.94
C ILE A 182 -2.35 16.14 -1.96
N SER A 183 -2.79 17.40 -2.00
CA SER A 183 -2.22 18.46 -2.84
C SER A 183 -0.77 18.83 -2.50
N ASP A 184 -0.26 18.41 -1.34
CA ASP A 184 1.13 18.66 -0.94
C ASP A 184 2.09 17.63 -1.54
N LEU A 185 1.57 16.51 -2.08
CA LEU A 185 2.38 15.51 -2.76
C LEU A 185 2.97 16.10 -4.05
N PRO A 186 4.30 16.04 -4.25
CA PRO A 186 4.91 16.58 -5.45
C PRO A 186 4.61 15.68 -6.66
N ASN A 187 4.40 16.30 -7.83
CA ASN A 187 4.51 15.59 -9.09
C ASN A 187 5.94 15.13 -9.37
N ILE A 188 6.08 14.02 -10.10
CA ILE A 188 7.33 13.30 -10.37
C ILE A 188 7.45 13.01 -11.87
N THR A 189 8.57 13.41 -12.47
CA THR A 189 8.88 13.00 -13.85
C THR A 189 9.17 11.50 -13.95
N GLN A 190 8.96 10.88 -15.13
CA GLN A 190 9.20 9.45 -15.33
C GLN A 190 10.60 8.95 -14.87
N PRO A 191 11.72 9.66 -15.13
CA PRO A 191 13.02 9.25 -14.61
C PRO A 191 13.08 9.13 -13.08
N GLY A 192 12.40 10.03 -12.36
CA GLY A 192 12.27 9.97 -10.91
C GLY A 192 11.49 8.75 -10.44
N GLN A 193 10.37 8.45 -11.11
CA GLN A 193 9.52 7.29 -10.79
C GLN A 193 10.29 5.97 -10.88
N VAL A 194 11.22 5.82 -11.84
CA VAL A 194 12.07 4.62 -11.97
C VAL A 194 12.97 4.42 -10.75
N ILE A 195 13.64 5.49 -10.29
CA ILE A 195 14.55 5.41 -9.13
C ILE A 195 13.74 5.16 -7.85
N LEU A 196 12.62 5.85 -7.69
CA LEU A 196 11.71 5.67 -6.54
C LEU A 196 11.13 4.25 -6.49
N SER A 197 10.75 3.68 -7.64
CA SER A 197 10.30 2.30 -7.74
C SER A 197 11.37 1.32 -7.26
N GLY A 198 12.62 1.50 -7.70
CA GLY A 198 13.74 0.67 -7.26
C GLY A 198 14.01 0.78 -5.75
N LEU A 199 13.94 2.00 -5.21
CA LEU A 199 14.10 2.24 -3.77
C LEU A 199 12.98 1.60 -2.95
N LEU A 200 11.74 1.68 -3.44
CA LEU A 200 10.58 1.06 -2.79
C LEU A 200 10.71 -0.46 -2.74
N ILE A 201 11.09 -1.08 -3.86
CA ILE A 201 11.32 -2.53 -3.93
C ILE A 201 12.38 -2.98 -2.93
N MET A 202 13.52 -2.27 -2.86
CA MET A 202 14.56 -2.59 -1.89
C MET A 202 14.09 -2.41 -0.44
N SER A 203 13.27 -1.39 -0.19
CA SER A 203 12.72 -1.13 1.14
C SER A 203 11.83 -2.29 1.61
N ASP A 204 10.90 -2.72 0.75
CA ASP A 204 10.01 -3.85 1.02
C ASP A 204 10.78 -5.16 1.21
N TRP A 205 11.76 -5.45 0.35
CA TRP A 205 12.58 -6.66 0.47
C TRP A 205 13.35 -6.75 1.79
N ILE A 206 13.93 -5.63 2.24
CA ILE A 206 14.66 -5.57 3.52
C ILE A 206 13.68 -5.71 4.69
N ALA A 207 12.54 -5.01 4.66
CA ALA A 207 11.52 -5.07 5.71
C ALA A 207 10.81 -6.43 5.79
N SER A 208 10.85 -7.21 4.71
CA SER A 208 10.32 -8.58 4.64
C SER A 208 11.30 -9.65 5.16
N ASN A 209 12.52 -9.27 5.57
CA ASN A 209 13.49 -10.22 6.12
C ASN A 209 13.21 -10.49 7.61
N GLU A 210 12.66 -11.67 7.90
CA GLU A 210 12.27 -12.09 9.27
C GLU A 210 13.44 -12.21 10.26
N GLU A 211 14.70 -12.28 9.80
CA GLU A 211 15.88 -12.25 10.68
C GLU A 211 16.08 -10.85 11.29
N PHE A 212 15.84 -9.80 10.51
CA PHE A 212 15.96 -8.40 10.96
C PHE A 212 14.64 -7.84 11.51
N PHE A 213 13.51 -8.33 11.01
CA PHE A 213 12.16 -7.91 11.37
C PHE A 213 11.34 -9.13 11.84
N PRO A 214 11.58 -9.62 13.06
CA PRO A 214 10.93 -10.83 13.55
C PRO A 214 9.42 -10.62 13.70
N ILE A 215 8.66 -11.68 13.43
CA ILE A 215 7.20 -11.65 13.59
C ILE A 215 6.86 -11.50 15.07
N ILE A 216 6.42 -10.31 15.47
CA ILE A 216 5.92 -10.05 16.82
C ILE A 216 4.53 -10.68 16.96
N ASP A 217 4.40 -11.64 17.88
CA ASP A 217 3.13 -12.27 18.24
C ASP A 217 2.36 -11.37 19.21
N TYR A 218 1.38 -10.63 18.69
CA TYR A 218 0.39 -9.95 19.53
C TYR A 218 -0.64 -11.00 19.98
N ARG A 219 -0.31 -11.71 21.06
CA ARG A 219 -1.24 -12.59 21.78
C ARG A 219 -2.32 -11.80 22.49
#